data_AF-A0A2S8S6L1-F1
#
_entry.id   AF-A0A2S8S6L1-F1
#
_cell.length_a   1.000
_cell.length_b   1.000
_cell.length_c   1.000
_cell.angle_alpha   90.00
_cell.angle_beta   90.00
_cell.angle_gamma   90.00
#
_symmetry.space_group_name_H-M   'P 1'
#
loop_
_entity.id
_entity.type
_entity.pdbx_description
1 polymer ?
#
loop_
_entity_poly.entity_id
_entity_poly.type
_entity_poly.pdbx_seq_one_letter_code
_entity_poly.pdbx_strand_id
1 'polypeptide(L)'
;MTPVVRLPHWRSALSKCIEEALQRPFEWGQHDCALFAADAVLAMTGVDPAEGWRGRYSTPRGAIRVLRQDGHDDHIAYAEGYLPEVHPARAAMGDIMVVETPEGAALGVVTGAVVAVPGDDGLRFVSRILAFRAFHVPFAGEVV
;
A
#
# COMPACT_ATOMS: atom_id res chain seq x y z
N MET A 1 1.13 -20.18 -2.92
CA MET A 1 1.37 -18.75 -2.61
C MET A 1 1.95 -18.69 -1.22
N THR A 2 3.05 -17.95 -1.02
CA THR A 2 3.61 -17.70 0.31
C THR A 2 2.59 -16.90 1.12
N PRO A 3 2.30 -17.27 2.39
CA PRO A 3 1.36 -16.51 3.20
C PRO A 3 1.91 -15.10 3.45
N VAL A 4 1.07 -14.09 3.23
CA VAL A 4 1.40 -12.68 3.49
C VAL A 4 1.19 -12.44 4.98
N VAL A 5 2.27 -12.56 5.75
CA VAL A 5 2.25 -12.37 7.21
C VAL A 5 3.45 -11.57 7.66
N ARG A 6 3.27 -10.72 8.68
CA ARG A 6 4.34 -9.86 9.23
C ARG A 6 5.48 -10.69 9.82
N LEU A 7 6.70 -10.35 9.44
CA LEU A 7 7.94 -10.87 9.99
C LEU A 7 8.20 -10.34 11.41
N PRO A 8 8.99 -11.02 12.27
CA PRO A 8 9.25 -10.57 13.64
C PRO A 8 9.79 -9.13 13.76
N HIS A 9 10.55 -8.68 12.77
CA HIS A 9 11.18 -7.35 12.71
C HIS A 9 10.41 -6.38 11.78
N TRP A 10 9.12 -6.63 11.50
CA TRP A 10 8.32 -5.82 10.57
C TRP A 10 8.30 -4.33 10.92
N ARG A 11 8.36 -3.96 12.21
CA ARG A 11 8.33 -2.55 12.64
C ARG A 11 9.55 -1.78 12.15
N SER A 12 10.75 -2.32 12.35
CA SER A 12 11.98 -1.65 11.90
C SER A 12 12.09 -1.65 10.38
N ALA A 13 11.63 -2.72 9.71
CA ALA A 13 11.56 -2.77 8.26
C ALA A 13 10.58 -1.73 7.68
N LEU A 14 9.39 -1.61 8.28
CA LEU A 14 8.40 -0.60 7.90
C LEU A 14 8.91 0.82 8.15
N SER A 15 9.51 1.09 9.31
CA SER A 15 10.11 2.39 9.61
C SER A 15 11.16 2.77 8.57
N LYS A 16 12.05 1.85 8.22
CA LYS A 16 13.06 2.08 7.16
C LYS A 16 12.41 2.38 5.81
N CYS A 17 11.39 1.61 5.40
CA CYS A 17 10.65 1.84 4.16
C CYS A 17 10.01 3.24 4.12
N ILE A 18 9.39 3.67 5.22
CA ILE A 18 8.80 5.01 5.34
C ILE A 18 9.90 6.08 5.28
N GLU A 19 11.00 5.90 6.01
CA GLU A 19 12.14 6.84 6.03
C GLU A 19 12.75 7.03 4.64
N GLU A 20 12.94 5.96 3.87
CA GLU A 20 13.43 6.01 2.49
C GLU A 20 12.44 6.70 1.53
N ALA A 21 11.14 6.65 1.83
CA ALA A 21 10.10 7.30 1.05
C ALA A 21 9.86 8.76 1.46
N LEU A 22 10.27 9.21 2.65
CA LEU A 22 9.94 10.53 3.21
C LEU A 22 10.22 11.70 2.24
N GLN A 23 11.30 11.61 1.48
CA GLN A 23 11.76 12.65 0.54
C GLN A 23 11.75 12.17 -0.91
N ARG A 24 11.15 11.00 -1.18
CA ARG A 24 11.08 10.43 -2.53
C ARG A 24 9.83 10.99 -3.22
N PRO A 25 9.97 11.78 -4.30
CA PRO A 25 8.82 12.34 -4.99
C PRO A 25 7.99 11.25 -5.67
N PHE A 26 6.70 11.53 -5.86
CA PHE A 26 5.79 10.68 -6.62
C PHE A 26 6.31 10.48 -8.05
N GLU A 27 6.31 9.24 -8.51
CA GLU A 27 6.62 8.90 -9.90
C GLU A 27 5.90 7.62 -10.34
N TRP A 28 5.09 7.70 -11.39
CA TRP A 28 4.37 6.54 -11.92
C TRP A 28 5.31 5.40 -12.31
N GLY A 29 5.06 4.21 -11.77
CA GLY A 29 5.84 3.01 -12.09
C GLY A 29 7.13 2.87 -11.29
N GLN A 30 7.46 3.86 -10.46
CA GLN A 30 8.65 3.83 -9.60
C GLN A 30 8.32 4.09 -8.13
N HIS A 31 7.52 5.13 -7.84
CA HIS A 31 7.07 5.52 -6.52
C HIS A 31 5.68 6.16 -6.58
N ASP A 32 4.66 5.32 -6.79
CA ASP A 32 3.26 5.73 -6.74
C ASP A 32 2.54 5.05 -5.58
N CYS A 33 1.26 5.36 -5.38
CA CYS A 33 0.50 4.86 -4.24
C CYS A 33 0.44 3.32 -4.18
N ALA A 34 0.33 2.64 -5.32
CA ALA A 34 0.26 1.18 -5.37
C ALA A 34 1.63 0.56 -5.07
N LEU A 35 2.71 1.09 -5.66
CA LEU A 35 4.06 0.61 -5.41
C LEU A 35 4.53 0.90 -3.98
N PHE A 36 4.21 2.06 -3.42
CA PHE A 36 4.55 2.37 -2.03
C PHE A 36 3.82 1.46 -1.04
N ALA A 37 2.52 1.19 -1.27
CA ALA A 37 1.79 0.21 -0.47
C ALA A 37 2.40 -1.19 -0.59
N ALA A 38 2.78 -1.61 -1.81
CA ALA A 38 3.46 -2.87 -2.06
C ALA A 38 4.84 -2.94 -1.38
N ASP A 39 5.63 -1.86 -1.43
CA ASP A 39 6.94 -1.76 -0.75
C ASP A 39 6.79 -1.91 0.77
N ALA A 40 5.74 -1.32 1.36
CA ALA A 40 5.46 -1.47 2.78
C ALA A 40 5.06 -2.90 3.15
N VAL A 41 4.21 -3.55 2.34
CA VAL A 41 3.85 -4.97 2.53
C VAL A 41 5.08 -5.86 2.37
N LEU A 42 5.90 -5.64 1.34
CA LEU A 42 7.16 -6.33 1.12
C LEU A 42 8.11 -6.18 2.32
N ALA A 43 8.30 -4.95 2.81
CA ALA A 43 9.15 -4.69 3.96
C ALA A 43 8.67 -5.44 5.22
N MET A 44 7.35 -5.48 5.44
CA MET A 44 6.80 -6.14 6.62
C MET A 44 6.76 -7.67 6.52
N THR A 45 6.57 -8.23 5.32
CA THR A 45 6.21 -9.64 5.13
C THR A 45 7.23 -10.45 4.34
N GLY A 46 8.11 -9.79 3.59
CA GLY A 46 9.03 -10.42 2.63
C GLY A 46 8.36 -10.87 1.32
N VAL A 47 7.07 -10.57 1.12
CA VAL A 47 6.32 -10.92 -0.09
C VAL A 47 5.96 -9.63 -0.83
N ASP A 48 6.33 -9.51 -2.11
CA ASP A 48 6.02 -8.32 -2.92
C ASP A 48 4.67 -8.49 -3.63
N PRO A 49 3.62 -7.73 -3.26
CA PRO A 49 2.36 -7.75 -3.99
C PRO A 49 2.52 -7.23 -5.42
N ALA A 50 3.56 -6.46 -5.71
CA ALA A 50 3.78 -5.88 -7.04
C ALA A 50 4.67 -6.73 -7.96
N GLU A 51 5.17 -7.90 -7.53
CA GLU A 51 6.16 -8.69 -8.29
C GLU A 51 5.75 -8.91 -9.76
N GLY A 52 4.46 -9.17 -10.02
CA GLY A 52 3.95 -9.44 -11.37
C GLY A 52 3.84 -8.21 -12.30
N TRP A 53 3.86 -6.99 -11.74
CA TRP A 53 3.57 -5.77 -12.49
C TRP A 53 4.53 -4.59 -12.23
N ARG A 54 5.40 -4.68 -11.23
CA ARG A 54 6.44 -3.68 -10.94
C ARG A 54 7.33 -3.46 -12.16
N GLY A 55 7.55 -2.20 -12.52
CA GLY A 55 8.34 -1.83 -13.70
C GLY A 55 7.68 -2.07 -15.06
N ARG A 56 6.41 -2.53 -15.11
CA ARG A 56 5.68 -2.77 -16.37
C ARG A 56 4.85 -1.57 -16.86
N TYR A 57 4.90 -0.45 -16.15
CA TYR A 57 4.23 0.80 -16.53
C TYR A 57 5.02 2.02 -16.09
N SER A 58 4.70 3.17 -16.68
CA SER A 58 5.24 4.50 -16.33
C SER A 58 4.19 5.61 -16.42
N THR A 59 2.91 5.24 -16.58
CA THR A 59 1.80 6.18 -16.73
C THR A 59 0.58 5.66 -15.98
N PRO A 60 -0.37 6.52 -15.56
CA PRO A 60 -1.57 6.09 -14.86
C PRO A 60 -2.41 5.09 -15.69
N ARG A 61 -2.54 5.35 -17.00
CA ARG A 61 -3.23 4.42 -17.93
C ARG A 61 -2.51 3.08 -18.05
N GLY A 62 -1.18 3.10 -18.00
CA GLY A 62 -0.36 1.89 -17.97
C GLY A 62 -0.59 1.09 -16.68
N ALA A 63 -0.63 1.77 -15.53
CA ALA A 63 -0.89 1.15 -14.22
C ALA A 63 -2.23 0.39 -14.21
N ILE A 64 -3.32 1.02 -14.65
CA ILE A 64 -4.62 0.36 -14.73
C ILE A 64 -4.60 -0.81 -15.74
N ARG A 65 -3.91 -0.65 -16.88
CA ARG A 65 -3.82 -1.72 -17.88
C ARG A 65 -3.12 -2.96 -17.33
N VAL A 66 -2.02 -2.81 -16.60
CA VAL A 66 -1.31 -3.99 -16.04
C VAL A 66 -2.15 -4.72 -15.01
N LEU A 67 -2.88 -4.00 -14.15
CA LEU A 67 -3.76 -4.61 -13.16
C LEU A 67 -4.95 -5.34 -13.80
N ARG A 68 -5.54 -4.77 -14.87
CA ARG A 68 -6.62 -5.42 -15.61
C ARG A 68 -6.20 -6.68 -16.36
N GLN A 69 -4.95 -6.75 -16.80
CA GLN A 69 -4.40 -7.98 -17.40
C GLN A 69 -4.34 -9.12 -16.38
N ASP A 70 -4.19 -8.78 -15.10
CA ASP A 70 -4.18 -9.72 -13.99
C ASP A 70 -5.59 -9.92 -13.36
N GLY A 71 -6.64 -9.35 -13.99
CA GLY A 71 -8.04 -9.56 -13.58
C GLY A 71 -8.58 -8.57 -12.54
N HIS A 72 -7.88 -7.48 -12.27
CA HIS A 72 -8.30 -6.47 -11.30
C HIS A 72 -8.65 -5.14 -11.98
N ASP A 73 -9.78 -4.54 -11.63
CA ASP A 73 -10.26 -3.30 -12.28
C ASP A 73 -9.33 -2.10 -12.06
N ASP A 74 -8.77 -2.00 -10.86
CA ASP A 74 -7.85 -0.97 -10.40
C ASP A 74 -6.99 -1.46 -9.21
N HIS A 75 -6.20 -0.55 -8.63
CA HIS A 75 -5.29 -0.84 -7.50
C HIS A 75 -6.02 -1.15 -6.20
N ILE A 76 -7.25 -0.67 -6.01
CA ILE A 76 -8.04 -0.95 -4.81
C ILE A 76 -8.62 -2.36 -4.91
N ALA A 77 -9.17 -2.74 -6.07
CA ALA A 77 -9.61 -4.10 -6.36
C ALA A 77 -8.46 -5.11 -6.28
N TYR A 78 -7.24 -4.69 -6.61
CA TYR A 78 -6.04 -5.49 -6.38
C TYR A 78 -5.76 -5.71 -4.90
N ALA A 79 -5.77 -4.64 -4.10
CA ALA A 79 -5.54 -4.74 -2.65
C ALA A 79 -6.60 -5.60 -1.94
N GLU A 80 -7.87 -5.48 -2.33
CA GLU A 80 -8.98 -6.32 -1.85
C GLU A 80 -8.78 -7.81 -2.15
N GLY A 81 -8.28 -8.14 -3.34
CA GLY A 81 -7.97 -9.52 -3.71
C GLY A 81 -6.73 -10.09 -3.01
N TYR A 82 -5.85 -9.23 -2.48
CA TYR A 82 -4.54 -9.61 -1.95
C TYR A 82 -4.48 -9.64 -0.41
N LEU A 83 -5.23 -8.75 0.26
CA LEU A 83 -5.21 -8.57 1.71
C LEU A 83 -6.65 -8.61 2.26
N PRO A 84 -6.86 -9.18 3.46
CA PRO A 84 -8.18 -9.18 4.08
C PRO A 84 -8.67 -7.76 4.38
N GLU A 85 -9.90 -7.44 3.98
CA GLU A 85 -10.52 -6.16 4.28
C GLU A 85 -10.98 -6.09 5.74
N VAL A 86 -10.72 -4.95 6.37
CA VAL A 86 -11.19 -4.62 7.72
C VAL A 86 -11.87 -3.25 7.70
N HIS A 87 -12.71 -3.01 8.71
CA HIS A 87 -13.33 -1.70 8.88
C HIS A 87 -12.22 -0.64 9.10
N PRO A 88 -12.27 0.55 8.46
CA PRO A 88 -11.22 1.58 8.59
C PRO A 88 -10.83 1.94 10.03
N ALA A 89 -11.80 1.94 10.96
CA ALA A 89 -11.55 2.18 12.38
C ALA A 89 -10.72 1.09 13.09
N ARG A 90 -10.64 -0.12 12.52
CA ARG A 90 -9.86 -1.26 13.04
C ARG A 90 -8.45 -1.35 12.44
N ALA A 91 -8.14 -0.56 11.40
CA ALA A 91 -6.82 -0.60 10.77
C ALA A 91 -5.71 -0.23 11.77
N ALA A 92 -4.68 -1.06 11.83
CA ALA A 92 -3.53 -0.91 12.71
C ALA A 92 -2.33 -0.33 11.95
N MET A 93 -1.29 0.08 12.67
CA MET A 93 -0.03 0.52 12.06
C MET A 93 0.50 -0.51 11.06
N GLY A 94 0.86 -0.07 9.87
CA GLY A 94 1.31 -0.91 8.75
C GLY A 94 0.19 -1.44 7.86
N ASP A 95 -1.08 -1.36 8.27
CA ASP A 95 -2.19 -1.71 7.38
C ASP A 95 -2.29 -0.71 6.23
N ILE A 96 -2.95 -1.13 5.15
CA ILE A 96 -3.16 -0.30 3.97
C ILE A 96 -4.55 0.31 4.05
N MET A 97 -4.68 1.61 3.76
CA MET A 97 -5.97 2.30 3.70
C MET A 97 -6.16 2.96 2.34
N VAL A 98 -7.42 3.08 1.93
CA VAL A 98 -7.80 3.88 0.78
C VAL A 98 -8.27 5.23 1.27
N VAL A 99 -7.58 6.30 0.89
CA VAL A 99 -7.89 7.70 1.22
C VAL A 99 -8.32 8.47 -0.02
N GLU A 100 -9.22 9.43 0.16
CA GLU A 100 -9.51 10.41 -0.88
C GLU A 100 -8.40 11.45 -0.96
N THR A 101 -7.87 11.68 -2.17
CA THR A 101 -6.98 12.80 -2.49
C THR A 101 -7.62 13.66 -3.59
N PRO A 102 -7.14 14.89 -3.81
CA PRO A 102 -7.62 15.73 -4.92
C PRO A 102 -7.49 15.06 -6.30
N GLU A 103 -6.54 14.14 -6.45
CA GLU A 103 -6.24 13.40 -7.68
C GLU A 103 -7.03 12.09 -7.81
N GLY A 104 -7.75 11.67 -6.76
CA GLY A 104 -8.56 10.45 -6.72
C GLY A 104 -8.28 9.60 -5.48
N ALA A 105 -8.84 8.39 -5.46
CA ALA A 105 -8.61 7.45 -4.38
C ALA A 105 -7.20 6.85 -4.45
N ALA A 106 -6.44 6.97 -3.35
CA ALA A 106 -5.06 6.48 -3.26
C ALA A 106 -4.92 5.43 -2.15
N LEU A 107 -4.04 4.45 -2.37
CA LEU A 107 -3.58 3.56 -1.31
C LEU A 107 -2.50 4.24 -0.47
N GLY A 108 -2.54 4.03 0.84
CA GLY A 108 -1.51 4.53 1.74
C GLY A 108 -1.34 3.65 2.96
N VAL A 109 -0.27 3.91 3.69
CA VAL A 109 0.17 3.07 4.82
C VAL A 109 -0.19 3.75 6.14
N VAL A 110 -0.84 3.03 7.04
CA VAL A 110 -1.20 3.56 8.36
C VAL A 110 0.05 3.75 9.22
N THR A 111 0.32 4.97 9.65
CA THR A 111 1.44 5.33 10.55
C THR A 111 0.95 5.87 11.90
N GLY A 112 -0.25 5.44 12.33
CA GLY A 112 -0.88 5.82 13.59
C GLY A 112 -2.20 6.55 13.36
N ALA A 113 -2.21 7.86 13.64
CA ALA A 113 -3.38 8.72 13.42
C ALA A 113 -3.52 9.20 11.96
N VAL A 114 -2.48 8.98 11.14
CA VAL A 114 -2.41 9.41 9.75
C VAL A 114 -2.07 8.24 8.83
N VAL A 115 -2.32 8.44 7.54
CA VAL A 115 -1.98 7.55 6.44
C VAL A 115 -0.92 8.24 5.59
N ALA A 116 0.23 7.59 5.43
CA ALA A 116 1.29 8.05 4.55
C ALA A 116 0.96 7.69 3.10
N VAL A 117 1.06 8.66 2.20
CA VAL A 117 0.84 8.50 0.75
C VAL A 117 1.92 9.26 -0.02
N PRO A 118 2.44 8.74 -1.14
CA PRO A 118 3.39 9.48 -1.98
C PRO A 118 2.75 10.75 -2.56
N GLY A 119 3.53 11.83 -2.63
CA GLY A 119 3.16 13.09 -3.25
C GLY A 119 4.36 13.76 -3.92
N ASP A 120 4.12 14.93 -4.52
CA ASP A 120 5.08 15.57 -5.45
C ASP A 120 6.48 15.82 -4.86
N ASP A 121 6.59 16.12 -3.56
CA ASP A 121 7.85 16.44 -2.88
C ASP A 121 8.26 15.38 -1.82
N GLY A 122 7.60 14.22 -1.81
CA GLY A 122 7.75 13.21 -0.75
C GLY A 122 6.43 12.71 -0.19
N LEU A 123 6.49 12.01 0.94
CA LEU A 123 5.28 11.52 1.60
C LEU A 123 4.41 12.67 2.12
N ARG A 124 3.11 12.62 1.80
CA ARG A 124 2.06 13.38 2.46
C ARG A 124 1.42 12.53 3.55
N PHE A 125 0.99 13.17 4.63
CA PHE A 125 0.30 12.50 5.74
C PHE A 125 -1.14 12.97 5.80
N VAL A 126 -2.06 12.08 5.43
CA VAL A 126 -3.49 12.35 5.36
C VAL A 126 -4.14 11.84 6.63
N SER A 127 -5.12 12.59 7.18
CA SER A 127 -5.90 12.10 8.31
C SER A 127 -6.58 10.78 7.98
N ARG A 128 -6.42 9.76 8.82
CA ARG A 128 -7.04 8.44 8.58
C ARG A 128 -8.57 8.47 8.58
N ILE A 129 -9.19 9.55 9.06
CA ILE A 129 -10.65 9.75 9.05
C ILE A 129 -11.16 9.88 7.61
N LEU A 130 -10.31 10.34 6.68
CA LEU A 130 -10.63 10.45 5.26
C LEU A 130 -10.55 9.10 4.51
N ALA A 131 -10.22 8.02 5.21
CA ALA A 131 -10.15 6.71 4.62
C ALA A 131 -11.50 5.98 4.67
N PHE A 132 -11.90 5.38 3.55
CA PHE A 132 -13.19 4.71 3.40
C PHE A 132 -13.07 3.19 3.24
N ARG A 133 -11.86 2.65 3.00
CA ARG A 133 -11.54 1.21 3.03
C ARG A 133 -10.21 0.96 3.71
N ALA A 134 -10.02 -0.24 4.24
CA ALA A 134 -8.74 -0.65 4.84
C ALA A 134 -8.48 -2.15 4.66
N PHE A 135 -7.22 -2.50 4.46
CA PHE A 135 -6.76 -3.86 4.24
C PHE A 135 -5.69 -4.21 5.28
N HIS A 136 -5.96 -5.26 6.03
CA HIS A 136 -5.12 -5.68 7.13
C HIS A 136 -3.93 -6.50 6.61
N VAL A 137 -2.73 -6.19 7.10
CA VAL A 137 -1.53 -6.99 6.85
C VAL A 137 -1.36 -7.97 8.01
N PRO A 138 -1.66 -9.27 7.85
CA PRO A 138 -1.83 -10.20 8.96
C PRO A 138 -0.56 -10.48 9.76
N PHE A 139 -0.72 -10.88 11.02
CA PHE A 139 0.36 -11.46 11.83
C PHE A 139 0.46 -12.98 11.62
N ALA A 140 1.66 -13.53 11.85
CA ALA A 140 1.85 -14.97 11.81
C ALA A 140 0.98 -15.66 12.89
N GLY A 141 0.17 -16.64 12.47
CA GLY A 141 -0.74 -17.38 13.36
C GLY A 141 -2.08 -16.68 13.65
N GLU A 142 -2.35 -15.55 13.01
CA GLU A 142 -3.65 -14.88 13.08
C GLU A 142 -4.70 -15.60 12.23
N VAL A 143 -5.90 -15.73 12.78
CA VAL A 143 -7.09 -16.17 12.03
C VAL A 143 -7.95 -14.93 11.84
N VAL A 144 -8.00 -14.44 10.60
CA VAL A 144 -8.77 -13.24 10.22
C VAL A 144 -10.21 -13.60 9.91
#